data_AF-A0A959NW14-F1
#
_entry.id   AF-A0A959NW14-F1
#
_cell.length_a   1.000
_cell.length_b   1.000
_cell.length_c   1.000
_cell.angle_alpha   90.00
_cell.angle_beta   90.00
_cell.angle_gamma   90.00
#
_symmetry.space_group_name_H-M   'P 1'
#
loop_
_entity.id
_entity.type
_entity.pdbx_description
1 polymer ?
#
loop_
_entity_poly.entity_id
_entity_poly.type
_entity_poly.pdbx_seq_one_letter_code
_entity_poly.pdbx_strand_id
1 'polypeptide(L)'
;MISFTDSRGKKCKITIDKKQGLGKWGSCNESAYITSGTELKLIKQKDGTQKVKVGELLPLEKSITLKIGDKIILTKEAIQGEDAKYDENGIITKYAHVSCTLPEIFSDLKIGESIYFDDGKIEGIIEEVRENEVAIKITYAKDLGSKLKADKGINLPVSDLKVSGLTDKDKSDMNFVAEYADAVNFSFVNNENDVEQLHDFLENKQKSIGVILKIETEKGFKNLPRILLRSMQKYPVGVM
;
A
#
# COMPACT_ATOMS: atom_id res chain seq x y z
N MET A 1 1.57 -38.97 13.35
CA MET A 1 2.36 -38.33 12.27
C MET A 1 1.39 -37.85 11.21
N ILE A 2 1.65 -36.73 10.56
CA ILE A 2 0.88 -36.24 9.41
C ILE A 2 1.75 -36.39 8.15
N SER A 3 1.21 -36.94 7.08
CA SER A 3 1.84 -36.96 5.76
C SER A 3 1.00 -36.20 4.75
N PHE A 4 1.64 -35.53 3.80
CA PHE A 4 0.96 -34.76 2.76
C PHE A 4 1.88 -34.58 1.54
N THR A 5 1.28 -34.11 0.45
CA THR A 5 2.02 -33.63 -0.72
C THR A 5 1.92 -32.10 -0.71
N ASP A 6 3.07 -31.43 -0.76
CA ASP A 6 3.14 -29.97 -0.73
C ASP A 6 2.76 -29.35 -2.10
N SER A 7 2.65 -28.03 -2.19
CA SER A 7 2.26 -27.33 -3.43
C SER A 7 3.25 -27.48 -4.58
N ARG A 8 4.46 -28.02 -4.33
CA ARG A 8 5.49 -28.32 -5.33
C ARG A 8 5.48 -29.79 -5.75
N GLY A 9 4.53 -30.59 -5.25
CA GLY A 9 4.47 -32.03 -5.52
C GLY A 9 5.39 -32.88 -4.63
N LYS A 10 6.11 -32.29 -3.66
CA LYS A 10 7.01 -33.02 -2.77
C LYS A 10 6.22 -33.72 -1.66
N LYS A 11 6.55 -34.99 -1.38
CA LYS A 11 6.00 -35.71 -0.21
C LYS A 11 6.67 -35.22 1.07
N CYS A 12 5.87 -34.74 2.01
CA CYS A 12 6.32 -34.18 3.28
C CYS A 12 5.69 -34.91 4.47
N LYS A 13 6.36 -34.83 5.63
CA LYS A 13 5.92 -35.42 6.90
C LYS A 13 6.06 -34.42 8.03
N ILE A 14 5.02 -34.29 8.86
CA ILE A 14 5.03 -33.53 10.12
C ILE A 14 4.94 -34.52 11.28
N THR A 15 5.92 -34.46 12.18
CA THR A 15 5.91 -35.17 13.45
C THR A 15 5.13 -34.34 14.46
N ILE A 16 4.29 -34.98 15.28
CA ILE A 16 3.50 -34.26 16.29
C ILE A 16 4.25 -34.36 17.61
N ASP A 17 4.71 -33.22 18.12
CA ASP A 17 5.67 -33.17 19.24
C ASP A 17 4.97 -32.96 20.58
N LYS A 18 4.01 -32.03 20.65
CA LYS A 18 3.30 -31.72 21.90
C LYS A 18 1.86 -31.29 21.66
N LYS A 19 0.99 -31.53 22.64
CA LYS A 19 -0.36 -30.98 22.68
C LYS A 19 -0.31 -29.59 23.34
N GLN A 20 -1.06 -28.62 22.81
CA GLN A 20 -1.23 -27.30 23.44
C GLN A 20 -2.67 -26.81 23.27
N GLY A 21 -3.39 -26.68 24.38
CA GLY A 21 -4.81 -26.34 24.38
C GLY A 21 -5.64 -27.33 23.57
N LEU A 22 -6.46 -26.81 22.67
CA LEU A 22 -7.24 -27.60 21.69
C LEU A 22 -6.40 -28.09 20.50
N GLY A 23 -5.16 -27.60 20.35
CA GLY A 23 -4.28 -27.91 19.23
C GLY A 23 -3.13 -28.86 19.55
N LYS A 24 -2.33 -29.16 18.53
CA LYS A 24 -1.07 -29.91 18.65
C LYS A 24 0.01 -29.22 17.82
N TRP A 25 1.21 -29.12 18.37
CA TRP A 25 2.40 -28.71 17.63
C TRP A 25 2.94 -29.88 16.84
N GLY A 26 3.39 -29.59 15.63
CA GLY A 26 4.21 -30.50 14.88
C GLY A 26 5.37 -29.81 14.20
N SER A 27 6.46 -30.55 14.05
CA SER A 27 7.69 -30.13 13.40
C SER A 27 7.88 -30.86 12.08
N CYS A 28 8.53 -30.17 11.14
CA CYS A 28 9.00 -30.72 9.89
C CYS A 28 10.47 -30.35 9.73
N ASN A 29 11.33 -31.33 9.49
CA ASN A 29 12.78 -31.11 9.39
C ASN A 29 13.21 -30.55 8.02
N GLU A 30 12.28 -30.47 7.06
CA GLU A 30 12.52 -29.98 5.71
C GLU A 30 11.50 -28.90 5.34
N SER A 31 11.88 -27.98 4.46
CA SER A 31 10.95 -26.96 3.95
C SER A 31 9.75 -27.60 3.26
N ALA A 32 8.55 -27.27 3.71
CA ALA A 32 7.28 -27.75 3.18
C ALA A 32 6.31 -26.58 2.93
N TYR A 33 5.58 -26.62 1.82
CA TYR A 33 4.71 -25.54 1.35
C TYR A 33 3.25 -25.99 1.40
N ILE A 34 2.50 -25.47 2.37
CA ILE A 34 1.09 -25.82 2.59
C ILE A 34 0.22 -24.67 2.09
N THR A 35 -0.75 -24.97 1.25
CA THR A 35 -1.77 -24.01 0.77
C THR A 35 -3.16 -24.37 1.28
N SER A 36 -4.10 -23.44 1.22
CA SER A 36 -5.53 -23.71 1.44
C SER A 36 -5.98 -24.92 0.62
N GLY A 37 -6.67 -25.87 1.24
CA GLY A 37 -7.15 -27.09 0.60
C GLY A 37 -6.14 -28.25 0.51
N THR A 38 -4.87 -28.08 0.93
CA THR A 38 -3.88 -29.18 0.97
C THR A 38 -4.43 -30.37 1.76
N GLU A 39 -4.38 -31.58 1.19
CA GLU A 39 -4.85 -32.80 1.86
C GLU A 39 -3.77 -33.32 2.83
N LEU A 40 -4.08 -33.29 4.12
CA LEU A 40 -3.28 -33.84 5.19
C LEU A 40 -3.80 -35.24 5.56
N LYS A 41 -2.90 -36.22 5.61
CA LYS A 41 -3.19 -37.59 6.06
C LYS A 41 -2.63 -37.79 7.45
N LEU A 42 -3.50 -37.91 8.44
CA LEU A 42 -3.15 -38.30 9.79
C LEU A 42 -2.97 -39.82 9.85
N ILE A 43 -1.76 -40.26 10.18
CA ILE A 43 -1.41 -41.66 10.42
C ILE A 43 -1.52 -41.92 11.93
N LYS A 44 -2.52 -42.69 12.35
CA LYS A 44 -2.73 -43.14 13.74
C LYS A 44 -2.07 -44.51 13.96
N GLN A 45 -1.66 -44.81 15.19
CA GLN A 45 -1.00 -46.09 15.55
C GLN A 45 -1.92 -47.33 15.49
N LYS A 46 -3.24 -47.14 15.50
CA LYS A 46 -4.25 -48.21 15.35
C LYS A 46 -4.94 -48.06 13.99
N ASP A 47 -4.29 -48.58 12.93
CA ASP A 47 -4.73 -48.84 11.53
C ASP A 47 -5.68 -47.86 10.79
N GLY A 48 -5.96 -46.69 11.34
CA GLY A 48 -6.80 -45.67 10.72
C GLY A 48 -5.96 -44.55 10.12
N THR A 49 -6.09 -44.34 8.81
CA THR A 49 -5.71 -43.07 8.17
C THR A 49 -6.92 -42.14 8.12
N GLN A 50 -6.78 -40.93 8.63
CA GLN A 50 -7.81 -39.89 8.49
C GLN A 50 -7.28 -38.79 7.56
N LYS A 51 -8.10 -38.40 6.58
CA LYS A 51 -7.81 -37.28 5.69
C LYS A 51 -8.51 -36.03 6.21
N VAL A 52 -7.81 -34.91 6.20
CA VAL A 52 -8.39 -33.58 6.43
C VAL A 52 -7.80 -32.61 5.43
N LYS A 53 -8.58 -31.60 5.03
CA LYS A 53 -8.05 -30.51 4.22
C LYS A 53 -7.66 -29.35 5.11
N VAL A 54 -6.58 -28.67 4.74
CA VAL A 54 -6.22 -27.39 5.34
C VAL A 54 -7.33 -26.39 5.01
N GLY A 55 -7.82 -25.69 6.03
CA GLY A 55 -8.81 -24.62 5.86
C GLY A 55 -8.25 -23.45 5.06
N GLU A 56 -9.01 -22.36 4.98
CA GLU A 56 -8.51 -21.14 4.37
C GLU A 56 -7.32 -20.59 5.19
N LEU A 57 -6.16 -20.55 4.54
CA LEU A 57 -5.02 -19.80 5.03
C LEU A 57 -5.16 -18.37 4.53
N LEU A 58 -4.87 -17.41 5.41
CA LEU A 58 -4.77 -16.01 4.99
C LEU A 58 -3.71 -15.91 3.88
N PRO A 59 -4.01 -15.21 2.77
CA PRO A 59 -3.03 -15.02 1.72
C PRO A 59 -1.78 -14.37 2.30
N LEU A 60 -0.61 -14.92 1.97
CA LEU A 60 0.65 -14.23 2.22
C LEU A 60 0.59 -12.89 1.50
N GLU A 61 0.88 -11.81 2.22
CA GLU A 61 1.07 -10.48 1.61
C GLU A 61 2.04 -10.62 0.45
N LYS A 62 1.54 -10.46 -0.77
CA LYS A 62 2.40 -10.42 -1.95
C LYS A 62 3.23 -9.14 -1.87
N SER A 63 4.50 -9.27 -2.18
CA SER A 63 5.42 -8.14 -2.25
C SER A 63 6.21 -8.22 -3.54
N ILE A 64 6.38 -7.09 -4.20
CA ILE A 64 7.22 -6.95 -5.37
C ILE A 64 8.63 -6.64 -4.90
N THR A 65 9.64 -7.38 -5.38
CA THR A 65 11.03 -7.13 -4.99
C THR A 65 11.72 -6.26 -6.04
N LEU A 66 12.19 -5.08 -5.63
CA LEU A 66 12.84 -4.10 -6.50
C LEU A 66 14.30 -3.90 -6.10
N LYS A 67 15.17 -3.82 -7.10
CA LYS A 67 16.60 -3.54 -6.98
C LYS A 67 16.97 -2.28 -7.76
N ILE A 68 18.13 -1.71 -7.45
CA ILE A 68 18.69 -0.58 -8.20
C ILE A 68 18.85 -0.99 -9.67
N GLY A 69 18.37 -0.13 -10.57
CA GLY A 69 18.38 -0.35 -12.02
C GLY A 69 17.13 -1.03 -12.56
N ASP A 70 16.27 -1.63 -11.71
CA ASP A 70 15.00 -2.20 -12.15
C ASP A 70 14.08 -1.11 -12.71
N LYS A 71 13.17 -1.52 -13.59
CA LYS A 71 12.07 -0.69 -14.05
C LYS A 71 10.74 -1.20 -13.51
N ILE A 72 9.94 -0.27 -13.00
CA ILE A 72 8.57 -0.51 -12.55
C ILE A 72 7.62 0.42 -13.28
N ILE A 73 6.44 -0.09 -13.60
CA ILE A 73 5.35 0.67 -14.22
C ILE A 73 4.34 1.04 -13.13
N LEU A 74 4.06 2.33 -12.98
CA LEU A 74 2.94 2.83 -12.19
C LEU A 74 1.76 3.03 -13.14
N THR A 75 0.60 2.42 -12.86
CA THR A 75 -0.59 2.48 -13.72
C THR A 75 -1.79 3.12 -13.02
N LYS A 76 -2.65 3.78 -13.81
CA LYS A 76 -3.98 4.27 -13.37
C LYS A 76 -4.97 3.14 -13.14
N GLU A 77 -4.78 2.00 -13.80
CA GLU A 77 -5.72 0.89 -13.72
C GLU A 77 -5.68 0.25 -12.33
N ALA A 78 -6.86 -0.02 -11.76
CA ALA A 78 -7.00 -0.68 -10.46
C ALA A 78 -6.74 -2.19 -10.58
N ILE A 79 -5.52 -2.56 -10.94
CA ILE A 79 -5.06 -3.95 -11.09
C ILE A 79 -4.08 -4.32 -9.98
N GLN A 80 -4.04 -5.62 -9.67
CA GLN A 80 -3.11 -6.18 -8.69
C GLN A 80 -1.67 -6.08 -9.24
N GLY A 81 -0.77 -5.50 -8.45
CA GLY A 81 0.63 -5.43 -8.81
C GLY A 81 1.28 -6.81 -8.95
N GLU A 82 2.17 -6.94 -9.94
CA GLU A 82 2.94 -8.15 -10.21
C GLU A 82 4.44 -7.84 -10.30
N ASP A 83 5.27 -8.82 -9.94
CA ASP A 83 6.72 -8.81 -10.21
C ASP A 83 7.00 -8.81 -11.72
N ALA A 84 8.22 -8.38 -12.07
CA ALA A 84 8.73 -8.52 -13.43
C ALA A 84 8.78 -10.00 -13.83
N LYS A 85 8.41 -10.28 -15.08
CA LYS A 85 8.45 -11.62 -15.67
C LYS A 85 9.65 -11.72 -16.61
N TYR A 86 10.29 -12.88 -16.58
CA TYR A 86 11.49 -13.19 -17.37
C TYR A 86 11.23 -14.43 -18.22
N ASP A 87 11.84 -14.51 -19.39
CA ASP A 87 11.87 -15.72 -20.19
C ASP A 87 12.92 -16.73 -19.66
N GLU A 88 13.05 -17.87 -20.34
CA GLU A 88 14.00 -18.93 -19.99
C GLU A 88 15.47 -18.48 -20.09
N ASN A 89 15.75 -17.40 -20.83
CA ASN A 89 17.08 -16.83 -21.00
C ASN A 89 17.36 -15.70 -20.00
N GLY A 90 16.42 -15.38 -19.10
CA GLY A 90 16.54 -14.29 -18.14
C GLY A 90 16.31 -12.90 -18.75
N ILE A 91 15.70 -12.82 -19.93
CA ILE A 91 15.31 -11.55 -20.57
C ILE A 91 13.95 -11.12 -20.04
N ILE A 92 13.81 -9.84 -19.68
CA ILE A 92 12.54 -9.27 -19.22
C ILE A 92 11.49 -9.36 -20.34
N THR A 93 10.37 -10.01 -20.05
CA THR A 93 9.20 -10.08 -20.94
C THR A 93 8.09 -9.14 -20.51
N LYS A 94 7.98 -8.85 -19.20
CA LYS A 94 7.04 -7.88 -18.63
C LYS A 94 7.70 -7.19 -17.44
N TYR A 95 7.65 -5.86 -17.39
CA TYR A 95 8.12 -5.12 -16.22
C TYR A 95 7.21 -5.35 -15.01
N ALA A 96 7.78 -5.16 -13.82
CA ALA A 96 6.98 -5.08 -12.60
C ALA A 96 6.01 -3.91 -12.73
N HIS A 97 4.84 -4.02 -12.10
CA HIS A 97 3.87 -2.92 -12.11
C HIS A 97 3.07 -2.84 -10.82
N VAL A 98 2.61 -1.63 -10.50
CA VAL A 98 1.74 -1.32 -9.37
C VAL A 98 0.69 -0.29 -9.79
N SER A 99 -0.46 -0.32 -9.13
CA SER A 99 -1.53 0.66 -9.33
C SER A 99 -1.40 1.84 -8.37
N CYS A 100 -1.87 3.01 -8.81
CA CYS A 100 -1.97 4.19 -7.98
C CYS A 100 -3.44 4.42 -7.57
N THR A 101 -3.69 4.68 -6.30
CA THR A 101 -5.04 4.97 -5.79
C THR A 101 -5.54 6.38 -6.12
N LEU A 102 -4.66 7.25 -6.64
CA LEU A 102 -4.97 8.62 -7.03
C LEU A 102 -4.51 8.87 -8.48
N PRO A 103 -5.26 8.38 -9.49
CA PRO A 103 -4.89 8.46 -10.91
C PRO A 103 -4.72 9.89 -11.45
N GLU A 104 -5.30 10.88 -10.78
CA GLU A 104 -5.27 12.30 -11.15
C GLU A 104 -3.84 12.86 -11.16
N ILE A 105 -2.93 12.30 -10.35
CA ILE A 105 -1.55 12.79 -10.27
C ILE A 105 -0.78 12.62 -11.57
N PHE A 106 -1.17 11.67 -12.43
CA PHE A 106 -0.42 11.32 -13.64
C PHE A 106 -0.30 12.48 -14.62
N SER A 107 -1.28 13.40 -14.66
CA SER A 107 -1.22 14.58 -15.52
C SER A 107 -0.21 15.64 -15.05
N ASP A 108 0.26 15.55 -13.81
CA ASP A 108 1.20 16.50 -13.22
C ASP A 108 2.63 15.97 -13.17
N LEU A 109 2.83 14.67 -13.45
CA LEU A 109 4.14 14.02 -13.44
C LEU A 109 5.00 14.42 -14.64
N LYS A 110 6.29 14.63 -14.40
CA LYS A 110 7.26 14.95 -15.46
C LYS A 110 8.42 13.98 -15.48
N ILE A 111 8.94 13.74 -16.68
CA ILE A 111 10.18 12.98 -16.88
C ILE A 111 11.31 13.66 -16.11
N GLY A 112 12.11 12.85 -15.41
CA GLY A 112 13.22 13.29 -14.58
C GLY A 112 12.87 13.59 -13.12
N GLU A 113 11.58 13.63 -12.76
CA GLU A 113 11.18 13.84 -11.36
C GLU A 113 11.44 12.58 -10.50
N SER A 114 11.77 12.81 -9.23
CA SER A 114 11.95 11.76 -8.23
C SER A 114 10.60 11.25 -7.75
N ILE A 115 10.51 9.93 -7.56
CA ILE A 115 9.36 9.26 -6.96
C ILE A 115 9.83 8.25 -5.92
N TYR A 116 9.20 8.25 -4.76
CA TYR A 116 9.56 7.42 -3.62
C TYR A 116 8.43 6.48 -3.24
N PHE A 117 8.77 5.24 -2.86
CA PHE A 117 7.82 4.25 -2.37
C PHE A 117 8.16 3.82 -0.95
N ASP A 118 7.13 3.44 -0.18
CA ASP A 118 7.25 2.90 1.18
C ASP A 118 8.12 3.78 2.09
N ASP A 119 7.78 5.07 2.18
CA ASP A 119 8.45 6.07 3.01
C ASP A 119 9.93 6.28 2.63
N GLY A 120 10.24 6.28 1.33
CA GLY A 120 11.60 6.48 0.82
C GLY A 120 12.50 5.24 0.93
N LYS A 121 11.97 4.07 1.31
CA LYS A 121 12.75 2.82 1.31
C LYS A 121 13.11 2.36 -0.11
N ILE A 122 12.39 2.86 -1.11
CA ILE A 122 12.65 2.64 -2.52
C ILE A 122 12.52 4.00 -3.19
N GLU A 123 13.50 4.35 -4.01
CA GLU A 123 13.47 5.59 -4.78
C GLU A 123 13.66 5.29 -6.26
N GLY A 124 13.05 6.11 -7.10
CA GLY A 124 13.22 6.04 -8.52
C GLY A 124 13.12 7.41 -9.19
N ILE A 125 13.42 7.40 -10.48
CA ILE A 125 13.29 8.54 -11.37
C ILE A 125 12.31 8.17 -12.48
N ILE A 126 11.39 9.09 -12.79
CA ILE A 126 10.45 8.93 -13.90
C ILE A 126 11.22 9.01 -15.22
N GLU A 127 11.23 7.93 -15.99
CA GLU A 127 11.86 7.88 -17.32
C GLU A 127 10.88 8.16 -18.44
N GLU A 128 9.61 7.79 -18.28
CA GLU A 128 8.59 7.96 -19.31
C GLU A 128 7.23 8.22 -18.67
N VAL A 129 6.49 9.18 -19.23
CA VAL A 129 5.11 9.49 -18.83
C VAL A 129 4.20 9.26 -20.03
N ARG A 130 3.22 8.37 -19.87
CA ARG A 130 2.14 8.12 -20.83
C ARG A 130 0.80 8.46 -20.17
N GLU A 131 -0.26 8.45 -20.97
CA GLU A 131 -1.60 8.80 -20.50
C GLU A 131 -2.09 7.92 -19.34
N ASN A 132 -1.81 6.61 -19.38
CA ASN A 132 -2.33 5.64 -18.40
C ASN A 132 -1.24 5.02 -17.51
N GLU A 133 0.03 5.25 -17.84
CA GLU A 133 1.15 4.59 -17.17
C GLU A 133 2.40 5.48 -17.13
N VAL A 134 3.23 5.26 -16.11
CA VAL A 134 4.50 5.94 -15.93
C VAL A 134 5.58 4.90 -15.69
N ALA A 135 6.65 4.96 -16.48
CA ALA A 135 7.80 4.10 -16.32
C ALA A 135 8.82 4.76 -15.39
N ILE A 136 9.24 4.01 -14.38
CA ILE A 136 10.11 4.50 -13.31
C ILE A 136 11.32 3.58 -13.23
N LYS A 137 12.50 4.18 -13.24
CA LYS A 137 13.75 3.46 -12.97
C LYS A 137 14.12 3.60 -11.51
N ILE A 138 14.33 2.47 -10.85
CA ILE A 138 14.72 2.43 -9.45
C ILE A 138 16.18 2.89 -9.31
N THR A 139 16.39 3.93 -8.53
CA THR A 139 17.70 4.51 -8.23
C THR A 139 18.21 4.11 -6.85
N TYR A 140 17.32 3.74 -5.94
CA TYR A 140 17.69 3.28 -4.60
C TYR A 140 16.79 2.14 -4.13
N ALA A 141 17.44 1.10 -3.59
CA ALA A 141 16.84 -0.02 -2.87
C ALA A 141 17.92 -0.67 -1.99
N LYS A 142 17.54 -1.53 -1.04
CA LYS A 142 18.52 -2.29 -0.24
C LYS A 142 19.33 -3.24 -1.13
N ASP A 143 20.54 -3.61 -0.68
CA ASP A 143 21.46 -4.48 -1.44
C ASP A 143 20.85 -5.81 -1.91
N LEU A 144 20.01 -6.42 -1.07
CA LEU A 144 19.31 -7.68 -1.40
C LEU A 144 17.97 -7.46 -2.12
N GLY A 145 17.65 -6.23 -2.49
CA GLY A 145 16.35 -5.78 -2.96
C GLY A 145 15.44 -5.31 -1.83
N SER A 146 14.59 -4.33 -2.13
CA SER A 146 13.55 -3.82 -1.26
C SER A 146 12.20 -4.43 -1.65
N LYS A 147 11.42 -4.85 -0.65
CA LYS A 147 10.07 -5.41 -0.85
C LYS A 147 9.03 -4.30 -0.83
N LEU A 148 8.43 -4.01 -1.97
CA LEU A 148 7.25 -3.16 -2.08
C LEU A 148 6.00 -3.99 -1.80
N LYS A 149 5.33 -3.72 -0.69
CA LYS A 149 4.08 -4.39 -0.31
C LYS A 149 2.87 -3.62 -0.85
N ALA A 150 1.67 -4.20 -0.69
CA ALA A 150 0.42 -3.49 -0.90
C ALA A 150 0.29 -2.28 0.05
N ASP A 151 -0.52 -1.31 -0.37
CA ASP A 151 -0.91 -0.11 0.40
C ASP A 151 0.27 0.72 0.92
N LYS A 152 1.39 0.69 0.18
CA LYS A 152 2.55 1.53 0.47
C LYS A 152 2.42 2.90 -0.18
N GLY A 153 2.78 3.92 0.59
CA GLY A 153 2.73 5.31 0.16
C GLY A 153 3.65 5.56 -1.03
N ILE A 154 3.18 6.43 -1.92
CA ILE A 154 3.94 7.00 -3.03
C ILE A 154 4.15 8.47 -2.70
N ASN A 155 5.39 8.94 -2.72
CA ASN A 155 5.72 10.34 -2.49
C ASN A 155 6.41 10.96 -3.71
N LEU A 156 6.01 12.17 -4.06
CA LEU A 156 6.43 12.92 -5.23
C LEU A 156 6.93 14.29 -4.76
N PRO A 157 8.17 14.37 -4.23
CA PRO A 157 8.63 15.55 -3.50
C PRO A 157 8.78 16.80 -4.38
N VAL A 158 8.98 16.63 -5.69
CA VAL A 158 9.26 17.73 -6.62
C VAL A 158 8.08 18.07 -7.53
N SER A 159 7.15 17.12 -7.72
CA SER A 159 6.01 17.30 -8.61
C SER A 159 5.05 18.35 -8.03
N ASP A 160 4.64 19.32 -8.85
CA ASP A 160 3.59 20.28 -8.47
C ASP A 160 2.22 19.65 -8.68
N LEU A 161 1.84 18.80 -7.72
CA LEU A 161 0.55 18.12 -7.71
C LEU A 161 -0.58 19.14 -7.57
N LYS A 162 -1.49 19.16 -8.55
CA LYS A 162 -2.69 20.00 -8.50
C LYS A 162 -3.79 19.42 -7.64
N VAL A 163 -3.59 18.20 -7.13
CA VAL A 163 -4.47 17.61 -6.12
C VAL A 163 -4.26 18.38 -4.83
N SER A 164 -5.03 19.46 -4.68
CA SER A 164 -5.08 20.34 -3.51
C SER A 164 -6.54 20.62 -3.16
N GLY A 165 -6.83 20.77 -1.88
CA GLY A 165 -8.19 21.01 -1.41
C GLY A 165 -9.02 19.72 -1.34
N LEU A 166 -10.35 19.88 -1.33
CA LEU A 166 -11.29 18.77 -1.20
C LEU A 166 -11.52 18.09 -2.55
N THR A 167 -11.12 16.82 -2.67
CA THR A 167 -11.52 15.99 -3.80
C THR A 167 -13.04 15.75 -3.79
N ASP A 168 -13.62 15.29 -4.90
CA ASP A 168 -15.05 14.98 -4.94
C ASP A 168 -15.43 13.86 -3.97
N LYS A 169 -14.50 12.91 -3.76
CA LYS A 169 -14.63 11.90 -2.71
C LYS A 169 -14.62 12.54 -1.32
N ASP A 170 -13.69 13.47 -1.05
CA ASP A 170 -13.63 14.14 0.25
C ASP A 170 -14.93 14.91 0.53
N LYS A 171 -15.49 15.62 -0.46
CA LYS A 171 -16.78 16.33 -0.30
C LYS A 171 -17.92 15.37 0.05
N SER A 172 -17.94 14.18 -0.56
CA SER A 172 -18.91 13.12 -0.24
C SER A 172 -18.75 12.63 1.21
N ASP A 173 -17.52 12.28 1.59
CA ASP A 173 -17.21 11.73 2.91
C ASP A 173 -17.39 12.77 4.02
N MET A 174 -17.12 14.04 3.72
CA MET A 174 -17.19 15.13 4.69
C MET A 174 -18.61 15.38 5.20
N ASN A 175 -19.65 14.98 4.46
CA ASN A 175 -21.02 15.02 4.98
C ASN A 175 -21.20 14.09 6.18
N PHE A 176 -20.67 12.87 6.09
CA PHE A 176 -20.67 11.92 7.19
C PHE A 176 -19.78 12.40 8.33
N VAL A 177 -18.57 12.89 8.03
CA VAL A 177 -17.64 13.40 9.04
C VAL A 177 -18.24 14.57 9.81
N ALA A 178 -18.87 15.53 9.12
CA ALA A 178 -19.49 16.69 9.76
C ALA A 178 -20.66 16.33 10.69
N GLU A 179 -21.34 15.21 10.46
CA GLU A 179 -22.45 14.74 11.29
C GLU A 179 -21.96 13.96 12.52
N TYR A 180 -20.96 13.09 12.35
CA TYR A 180 -20.59 12.09 13.36
C TYR A 180 -19.26 12.34 14.08
N ALA A 181 -18.32 13.10 13.49
CA ALA A 181 -16.98 13.29 14.05
C ALA A 181 -16.88 14.55 14.93
N ASP A 182 -15.91 14.54 15.84
CA ASP A 182 -15.56 15.72 16.65
C ASP A 182 -14.44 16.55 16.03
N ALA A 183 -13.59 15.90 15.22
CA ALA A 183 -12.53 16.54 14.48
C ALA A 183 -12.29 15.86 13.13
N VAL A 184 -11.76 16.63 12.18
CA VAL A 184 -11.30 16.15 10.87
C VAL A 184 -9.82 16.46 10.67
N ASN A 185 -9.06 15.45 10.25
CA ASN A 185 -7.68 15.59 9.82
C ASN A 185 -7.66 15.82 8.30
N PHE A 186 -7.33 17.04 7.87
CA PHE A 186 -7.31 17.41 6.45
C PHE A 186 -5.90 17.28 5.89
N SER A 187 -5.73 16.36 4.93
CA SER A 187 -4.43 15.97 4.38
C SER A 187 -3.98 16.88 3.23
N PHE A 188 -2.67 16.92 2.96
CA PHE A 188 -2.07 17.64 1.82
C PHE A 188 -2.48 19.12 1.69
N VAL A 189 -2.56 19.85 2.80
CA VAL A 189 -2.88 21.28 2.77
C VAL A 189 -1.70 22.05 2.20
N ASN A 190 -1.90 22.73 1.07
CA ASN A 190 -0.85 23.38 0.31
C ASN A 190 -0.90 24.91 0.37
N ASN A 191 -2.08 25.50 0.61
CA ASN A 191 -2.26 26.96 0.58
C ASN A 191 -3.49 27.42 1.39
N GLU A 192 -3.66 28.73 1.55
CA GLU A 192 -4.78 29.34 2.27
C GLU A 192 -6.15 29.08 1.63
N ASN A 193 -6.23 28.88 0.32
CA ASN A 193 -7.50 28.60 -0.37
C ASN A 193 -7.99 27.18 -0.07
N ASP A 194 -7.10 26.21 0.15
CA ASP A 194 -7.49 24.86 0.60
C ASP A 194 -8.21 24.92 1.95
N VAL A 195 -7.73 25.80 2.85
CA VAL A 195 -8.34 26.04 4.17
C VAL A 195 -9.69 26.75 4.02
N GLU A 196 -9.77 27.76 3.15
CA GLU A 196 -11.03 28.47 2.88
C GLU A 196 -12.11 27.52 2.35
N GLN A 197 -11.77 26.66 1.38
CA GLN A 197 -12.71 25.67 0.84
C GLN A 197 -13.24 24.71 1.91
N LEU A 198 -12.37 24.27 2.83
CA LEU A 198 -12.79 23.44 3.96
C LEU A 198 -13.71 24.23 4.91
N HIS A 199 -13.34 25.48 5.22
CA HIS A 199 -14.14 26.35 6.08
C HIS A 199 -15.53 26.63 5.50
N ASP A 200 -15.64 26.89 4.19
CA ASP A 200 -16.90 27.13 3.50
C ASP A 200 -17.79 25.89 3.49
N PHE A 201 -17.18 24.71 3.27
CA PHE A 201 -17.90 23.45 3.32
C PHE A 201 -18.50 23.19 4.71
N LEU A 202 -17.74 23.48 5.76
CA LEU A 202 -18.14 23.25 7.15
C LEU A 202 -19.10 24.31 7.70
N GLU A 203 -19.11 25.52 7.13
CA GLU A 203 -19.96 26.63 7.61
C GLU A 203 -21.45 26.30 7.58
N ASN A 204 -21.87 25.49 6.61
CA ASN A 204 -23.27 25.09 6.43
C ASN A 204 -23.67 23.88 7.28
N LYS A 205 -22.83 23.43 8.23
CA LYS A 205 -23.07 22.24 9.04
C LYS A 205 -23.57 22.61 10.44
N GLN A 206 -24.46 21.78 10.99
CA GLN A 206 -25.10 22.05 12.28
C GLN A 206 -24.15 21.92 13.47
N LYS A 207 -23.07 21.14 13.32
CA LYS A 207 -22.07 20.88 14.35
C LYS A 207 -20.76 21.57 14.00
N SER A 208 -20.18 22.26 14.97
CA SER A 208 -18.79 22.73 14.89
C SER A 208 -17.85 21.54 15.05
N ILE A 209 -17.01 21.33 14.03
CA ILE A 209 -16.00 20.27 14.01
C ILE A 209 -14.60 20.88 14.17
N GLY A 210 -13.75 20.25 14.97
CA GLY A 210 -12.35 20.62 15.06
C GLY A 210 -11.61 20.31 13.76
N VAL A 211 -10.75 21.20 13.30
CA VAL A 211 -9.95 21.00 12.09
C VAL A 211 -8.49 20.79 12.47
N ILE A 212 -7.86 19.75 11.95
CA ILE A 212 -6.40 19.54 12.04
C ILE A 212 -5.85 19.54 10.62
N LEU A 213 -5.09 20.58 10.27
CA LEU A 213 -4.46 20.72 8.97
C LEU A 213 -3.14 19.94 8.96
N LYS A 214 -2.95 19.04 7.99
CA LYS A 214 -1.70 18.28 7.85
C LYS A 214 -0.81 18.90 6.78
N ILE A 215 0.41 19.23 7.18
CA ILE A 215 1.41 19.86 6.30
C ILE A 215 2.40 18.80 5.85
N GLU A 216 2.12 18.21 4.68
CA GLU A 216 2.81 17.00 4.20
C GLU A 216 3.68 17.26 2.96
N THR A 217 3.61 18.46 2.39
CA THR A 217 4.29 18.83 1.16
C THR A 217 5.22 20.01 1.39
N GLU A 218 6.26 20.13 0.56
CA GLU A 218 7.15 21.30 0.58
C GLU A 218 6.38 22.61 0.32
N LYS A 219 5.38 22.57 -0.57
CA LYS A 219 4.50 23.71 -0.89
C LYS A 219 3.67 24.13 0.32
N GLY A 220 3.06 23.19 1.02
CA GLY A 220 2.35 23.45 2.28
C GLY A 220 3.26 24.06 3.33
N PHE A 221 4.47 23.52 3.49
CA PHE A 221 5.46 24.07 4.41
C PHE A 221 5.87 25.51 4.06
N LYS A 222 6.16 25.79 2.78
CA LYS A 222 6.49 27.16 2.32
C LYS A 222 5.34 28.15 2.53
N ASN A 223 4.09 27.70 2.40
CA ASN A 223 2.89 28.52 2.59
C ASN A 223 2.36 28.51 4.03
N LEU A 224 3.03 27.83 4.96
CA LEU A 224 2.56 27.61 6.33
C LEU A 224 2.11 28.90 7.04
N PRO A 225 2.81 30.05 6.96
CA PRO A 225 2.35 31.27 7.60
C PRO A 225 0.96 31.73 7.11
N ARG A 226 0.69 31.60 5.81
CA ARG A 226 -0.61 31.98 5.21
C ARG A 226 -1.70 31.00 5.59
N ILE A 227 -1.39 29.71 5.57
CA ILE A 227 -2.28 28.64 6.02
C ILE A 227 -2.70 28.90 7.46
N LEU A 228 -1.75 29.20 8.36
CA LEU A 228 -2.02 29.49 9.77
C LEU A 228 -2.90 30.74 9.96
N LEU A 229 -2.57 31.84 9.28
CA LEU A 229 -3.37 33.07 9.38
C LEU A 229 -4.81 32.86 8.94
N ARG A 230 -5.01 32.06 7.88
CA ARG A 230 -6.36 31.70 7.41
C ARG A 230 -7.06 30.75 8.38
N SER A 231 -6.36 29.75 8.88
CA SER A 231 -6.93 28.72 9.76
C SER A 231 -7.40 29.30 11.08
N MET A 232 -6.66 30.25 11.66
CA MET A 232 -6.98 30.93 12.92
C MET A 232 -8.29 31.76 12.88
N GLN A 233 -8.91 31.93 11.71
CA GLN A 233 -10.20 32.63 11.59
C GLN A 233 -11.39 31.79 12.08
N LYS A 234 -11.25 30.46 12.16
CA LYS A 234 -12.28 29.56 12.70
C LYS A 234 -11.68 28.64 13.77
N TYR A 235 -12.43 28.36 14.84
CA TYR A 235 -12.02 27.51 15.96
C TYR A 235 -13.02 26.37 16.15
N PRO A 236 -12.60 25.14 16.54
CA PRO A 236 -11.24 24.72 16.90
C PRO A 236 -10.36 24.37 15.71
N VAL A 237 -9.07 24.78 15.77
CA VAL A 237 -8.10 24.45 14.72
C VAL A 237 -6.73 24.06 15.29
N GLY A 238 -6.09 23.08 14.67
CA GLY A 238 -4.72 22.63 14.93
C GLY A 238 -3.97 22.37 13.63
N VAL A 239 -2.65 22.22 13.73
CA VAL A 239 -1.78 21.87 12.60
C VAL A 239 -0.84 20.73 13.02
N MET A 240 -0.67 19.75 12.13
CA MET A 240 0.23 18.60 12.27
C MET A 240 1.24 18.56 11.14
#